data_AF-A0A2D4JEZ5-F1
#
_entry.id   AF-A0A2D4JEZ5-F1
#
_cell.length_a   1.000
_cell.length_b   1.000
_cell.length_c   1.000
_cell.angle_alpha   90.00
_cell.angle_beta   90.00
_cell.angle_gamma   90.00
#
_symmetry.space_group_name_H-M   'P 1'
#
loop_
_entity.id
_entity.type
_entity.pdbx_description
1 polymer ?
#
loop_
_entity_poly.entity_id
_entity_poly.type
_entity_poly.pdbx_seq_one_letter_code
_entity_poly.pdbx_strand_id
1 'polypeptide(L)'
;GALDINGNYLAPALAGFYTFLTMIILLQILIPISLYISIELVKLGQVFLIHNDIDLYDEEQDLPIQCRALNITEDLGQVQYVFSDKTGTLTENKMVFRRCTINGK
;
A
#
# COMPACT_ATOMS: atom_id res chain seq x y z
N GLY A 1 8.38 -28.12 -41.14
CA GLY A 1 7.29 -28.41 -40.20
C GLY A 1 7.90 -28.74 -38.87
N ALA A 2 7.38 -28.20 -37.77
CA ALA A 2 7.84 -28.59 -36.45
C ALA A 2 7.54 -30.08 -36.23
N LEU A 3 8.57 -30.86 -35.89
CA LEU A 3 8.43 -32.27 -35.54
C LEU A 3 8.11 -32.36 -34.05
N ASP A 4 7.15 -33.20 -33.68
CA ASP A 4 6.89 -33.56 -32.28
C ASP A 4 8.07 -34.36 -31.69
N ILE A 5 8.15 -34.49 -30.37
CA ILE A 5 9.16 -35.28 -29.65
C ILE A 5 9.22 -36.76 -30.10
N ASN A 6 8.16 -37.24 -30.77
CA ASN A 6 8.03 -38.59 -31.32
C ASN A 6 8.39 -38.67 -32.82
N GLY A 7 8.92 -37.61 -33.43
CA GLY A 7 9.32 -37.59 -34.84
C GLY A 7 8.16 -37.45 -35.85
N ASN A 8 6.95 -37.13 -35.40
CA ASN A 8 5.77 -36.94 -36.24
C ASN A 8 5.64 -35.47 -36.68
N TYR A 9 5.14 -35.25 -37.91
CA TYR A 9 4.83 -33.90 -38.41
C TYR A 9 3.63 -33.31 -37.66
N LEU A 10 3.85 -32.20 -36.94
CA LEU A 10 2.76 -31.46 -36.32
C LEU A 10 1.92 -30.75 -37.39
N ALA A 11 0.60 -30.75 -37.22
CA ALA A 11 -0.29 -29.95 -38.06
C ALA A 11 0.14 -28.47 -38.02
N PRO A 12 0.14 -27.72 -39.14
CA PRO A 12 0.63 -26.34 -39.17
C PRO A 12 -0.06 -25.43 -38.14
N ALA A 13 -1.36 -25.65 -37.89
CA ALA A 13 -2.12 -24.93 -36.87
C ALA A 13 -1.63 -25.24 -35.45
N LEU A 14 -1.31 -26.51 -35.16
CA LEU A 14 -0.81 -26.95 -33.85
C LEU A 14 0.62 -26.43 -33.61
N ALA A 15 1.48 -26.45 -34.62
CA ALA A 15 2.81 -25.86 -34.55
C ALA A 15 2.78 -24.33 -34.33
N GLY A 16 1.85 -23.62 -34.99
CA GLY A 16 1.64 -22.20 -34.77
C GLY A 16 1.14 -21.90 -33.35
N PHE A 17 0.22 -22.72 -32.83
CA PHE A 17 -0.29 -22.60 -31.46
C PHE A 17 0.82 -22.79 -30.41
N TYR A 18 1.67 -23.81 -30.56
CA TYR A 18 2.82 -24.00 -29.66
C TYR A 18 3.79 -22.82 -29.72
N THR A 19 4.13 -22.35 -30.93
CA THR A 19 5.02 -21.20 -31.10
C THR A 19 4.46 -19.93 -30.45
N PHE A 20 3.15 -19.72 -30.55
CA PHE A 20 2.45 -18.61 -29.90
C PHE A 20 2.55 -18.69 -28.36
N LEU A 21 2.30 -19.87 -27.78
CA LEU A 21 2.45 -20.09 -26.34
C LEU A 21 3.90 -19.91 -25.87
N THR A 22 4.88 -20.39 -26.64
CA THR A 22 6.31 -20.19 -26.33
C THR A 22 6.67 -18.70 -26.33
N MET A 23 6.14 -17.91 -27.27
CA MET A 23 6.33 -16.46 -27.28
C MET A 23 5.71 -15.77 -26.08
N ILE A 24 4.54 -16.22 -25.59
CA ILE A 24 3.94 -15.70 -24.34
C ILE A 24 4.86 -15.97 -23.14
N ILE A 25 5.40 -17.18 -23.03
CA ILE A 25 6.33 -17.55 -21.93
C ILE A 25 7.61 -16.71 -22.01
N LEU A 26 8.14 -16.46 -23.21
CA LEU A 26 9.32 -15.59 -23.38
C LEU A 26 9.04 -14.13 -23.02
N LEU A 27 7.82 -13.63 -23.30
CA LEU A 27 7.42 -12.26 -22.97
C LEU A 27 7.07 -12.08 -21.48
N GLN A 28 6.93 -13.15 -20.69
CA GLN A 28 6.57 -13.08 -19.28
C GLN A 28 7.58 -12.28 -18.43
N ILE A 29 8.83 -12.12 -18.91
CA ILE A 29 9.86 -11.32 -18.24
C ILE A 29 9.65 -9.80 -18.39
N LEU A 30 8.77 -9.36 -19.30
CA LEU A 30 8.51 -7.94 -19.54
C LEU A 30 7.89 -7.26 -18.31
N ILE A 31 7.06 -7.99 -17.56
CA ILE A 31 6.59 -7.58 -16.23
C ILE A 31 7.12 -8.61 -15.24
N PRO A 32 8.33 -8.38 -14.67
CA PRO A 32 8.94 -9.34 -13.78
C PRO A 32 8.06 -9.50 -12.52
N ILE A 33 7.64 -10.73 -12.25
CA ILE A 33 6.87 -11.08 -11.04
C ILE A 33 7.63 -10.64 -9.78
N SER A 34 8.96 -10.68 -9.82
CA SER A 34 9.83 -10.21 -8.73
C SER A 34 9.69 -8.71 -8.43
N LEU A 35 9.40 -7.86 -9.42
CA LEU A 35 9.21 -6.43 -9.20
C LEU A 35 7.95 -6.17 -8.36
N TYR A 36 6.86 -6.87 -8.66
CA TYR A 36 5.61 -6.75 -7.91
C TYR A 36 5.82 -7.13 -6.43
N ILE A 37 6.41 -8.30 -6.18
CA ILE A 37 6.70 -8.79 -4.82
C ILE A 37 7.67 -7.85 -4.10
N SER A 38 8.66 -7.30 -4.80
CA SER A 38 9.62 -6.35 -4.23
C SER A 38 8.95 -5.05 -3.80
N ILE A 39 8.00 -4.51 -4.59
CA ILE A 39 7.22 -3.33 -4.22
C ILE A 39 6.38 -3.61 -2.97
N GLU A 40 5.71 -4.76 -2.90
CA GLU A 40 4.94 -5.15 -1.70
C GLU A 40 5.82 -5.28 -0.45
N LEU A 41 7.03 -5.85 -0.58
CA LEU A 41 8.00 -5.93 0.52
C LEU A 41 8.47 -4.56 1.00
N VAL A 42 8.70 -3.61 0.08
CA VAL A 42 9.06 -2.23 0.44
C VAL A 42 7.92 -1.57 1.21
N LYS A 43 6.67 -1.72 0.77
CA LYS A 43 5.48 -1.19 1.47
C LYS A 43 5.35 -1.78 2.87
N LEU A 44 5.53 -3.09 3.01
CA LEU A 44 5.55 -3.77 4.31
C LEU A 44 6.66 -3.23 5.21
N GLY A 45 7.87 -3.03 4.66
CA GLY A 45 9.00 -2.45 5.39
C GLY A 45 8.72 -1.03 5.88
N GLN A 46 8.11 -0.19 5.04
CA GLN A 46 7.73 1.18 5.41
C GLN A 46 6.71 1.20 6.54
N VAL A 47 5.66 0.37 6.44
CA VAL A 47 4.63 0.26 7.49
C VAL A 47 5.24 -0.26 8.80
N PHE A 48 6.17 -1.21 8.72
CA PHE A 48 6.88 -1.70 9.90
C PHE A 48 7.69 -0.59 10.58
N LEU A 49 8.38 0.27 9.82
CA LEU A 49 9.12 1.39 10.38
C LEU A 49 8.19 2.38 11.10
N ILE A 50 7.05 2.74 10.48
CA ILE A 50 6.07 3.64 11.10
C ILE A 50 5.50 3.05 12.38
N HIS A 51 5.22 1.75 12.40
CA HIS A 51 4.67 1.09 13.58
C HIS A 51 5.64 1.04 14.76
N ASN A 52 6.95 1.02 14.50
CA ASN A 52 7.99 1.04 15.53
C ASN A 52 8.47 2.46 15.89
N ASP A 53 7.86 3.50 15.33
CA ASP A 53 8.25 4.87 15.59
C ASP A 53 7.73 5.33 16.96
N ILE A 54 8.67 5.77 17.82
CA ILE A 54 8.39 6.22 19.19
C ILE A 54 7.74 7.61 19.17
N ASP A 55 8.03 8.43 18.16
CA ASP A 55 7.46 9.79 18.06
C ASP A 55 5.96 9.76 17.73
N LEU A 56 5.45 8.61 17.24
CA LEU A 56 4.04 8.37 16.92
C LEU A 56 3.34 7.50 17.99
N TYR A 57 3.95 7.33 19.15
CA TYR A 57 3.40 6.61 20.29
C TYR A 57 2.57 7.54 21.20
N ASP A 58 1.36 7.12 21.57
CA ASP A 58 0.54 7.83 22.55
C ASP A 58 0.83 7.31 23.97
N GLU A 59 1.56 8.11 24.76
CA GLU A 59 1.89 7.78 26.16
C GLU A 59 0.67 7.80 27.10
N GLU A 60 -0.36 8.61 26.80
CA GLU A 60 -1.53 8.71 27.68
C GLU A 60 -2.45 7.48 27.55
N GLN A 61 -2.53 6.93 26.34
CA GLN A 61 -3.35 5.75 26.03
C GLN A 61 -2.57 4.44 25.92
N ASP A 62 -1.24 4.49 26.04
CA ASP A 62 -0.32 3.35 25.88
C ASP A 62 -0.53 2.62 24.54
N LEU A 63 -0.70 3.40 23.46
CA LEU A 63 -1.08 2.88 22.14
C LEU A 63 -0.08 3.30 21.05
N PRO A 64 0.53 2.35 20.32
CA PRO A 64 1.32 2.66 19.14
C PRO A 64 0.43 2.95 17.94
N ILE A 65 0.95 3.72 16.98
CA ILE A 65 0.27 3.98 15.71
C ILE A 65 -0.13 2.69 14.99
N GLN A 66 -1.39 2.62 14.56
CA GLN A 66 -1.96 1.45 13.89
C GLN A 66 -2.15 1.71 12.40
N CYS A 67 -1.31 1.09 11.57
CA CYS A 67 -1.46 1.12 10.12
C CYS A 67 -2.35 -0.05 9.66
N ARG A 68 -3.56 0.25 9.17
CA ARG A 68 -4.53 -0.76 8.71
C ARG A 68 -4.44 -1.08 7.21
N ALA A 69 -3.62 -0.36 6.47
CA ALA A 69 -3.45 -0.49 5.03
C ALA A 69 -1.96 -0.40 4.65
N LEU A 70 -1.52 -1.20 3.68
CA LEU A 70 -0.11 -1.27 3.26
C LEU A 70 0.31 -0.14 2.31
N ASN A 71 -0.64 0.49 1.63
CA ASN A 71 -0.42 1.62 0.73
C ASN A 71 -0.51 2.98 1.45
N ILE A 72 -0.66 2.99 2.78
CA ILE A 72 -0.88 4.22 3.56
C ILE A 72 0.21 5.26 3.35
N THR A 73 1.46 4.85 3.16
CA THR A 73 2.60 5.75 2.96
C THR A 73 2.55 6.50 1.64
N GLU A 74 2.07 5.86 0.59
CA GLU A 74 1.87 6.47 -0.72
C GLU A 74 0.72 7.47 -0.68
N ASP A 75 -0.40 7.07 -0.07
CA ASP A 75 -1.60 7.91 0.06
C ASP A 75 -1.31 9.16 0.91
N LEU A 76 -0.59 9.00 2.05
CA LEU A 76 -0.18 10.13 2.89
C LEU A 76 0.80 11.07 2.17
N GLY A 77 1.72 10.53 1.38
CA GLY A 77 2.69 11.32 0.62
C GLY A 77 2.05 12.22 -0.44
N GLN A 78 0.79 11.96 -0.81
CA GLN A 78 0.05 12.71 -1.82
C GLN A 78 -1.13 13.51 -1.26
N VAL A 79 -1.32 13.51 0.07
CA VAL A 79 -2.47 14.18 0.68
C VAL A 79 -2.36 15.71 0.49
N GLN A 80 -3.44 16.35 0.03
CA GLN A 80 -3.49 17.81 -0.22
C GLN A 80 -4.46 18.54 0.72
N TYR A 81 -5.47 17.84 1.20
CA TYR A 81 -6.52 18.40 2.04
C TYR A 81 -6.73 17.48 3.24
N VAL A 82 -6.79 18.09 4.43
CA VAL A 82 -7.13 17.39 5.67
C VAL A 82 -8.48 17.92 6.14
N PHE A 83 -9.48 17.05 6.13
CA PHE A 83 -10.78 17.35 6.73
C PHE A 83 -10.75 16.86 8.17
N SER A 84 -10.84 17.80 9.12
CA SER A 84 -10.83 17.49 10.55
C SER A 84 -12.22 17.69 11.13
N ASP A 85 -12.66 16.74 11.97
CA ASP A 85 -13.83 16.96 12.82
C ASP A 85 -13.46 17.88 14.00
N LYS A 86 -14.43 18.62 14.52
CA LYS A 86 -14.18 19.59 15.60
C LYS A 86 -14.09 18.88 16.96
N THR A 87 -15.13 18.13 17.31
CA THR A 87 -15.26 17.56 18.65
C THR A 87 -14.58 16.20 18.71
N GLY A 88 -13.67 15.99 19.65
CA GLY A 88 -12.92 14.73 19.76
C GLY A 88 -11.70 14.62 18.85
N THR A 89 -11.42 15.63 17.99
CA THR A 89 -10.15 15.76 17.27
C THR A 89 -9.48 17.10 17.58
N LEU A 90 -10.12 18.23 17.25
CA LEU A 90 -9.53 19.55 17.54
C LEU A 90 -9.72 19.97 19.01
N THR A 91 -10.81 19.53 19.63
CA THR A 91 -11.10 19.85 21.03
C THR A 91 -11.36 18.58 21.82
N GLU A 92 -10.66 18.44 22.95
CA GLU A 92 -11.05 17.53 24.01
C GLU A 92 -12.42 17.92 24.57
N ASN A 93 -13.19 16.94 25.03
CA ASN A 93 -14.47 17.20 25.70
C ASN A 93 -14.26 17.65 27.16
N LYS A 94 -13.51 18.75 27.32
CA LYS A 94 -13.14 19.32 28.61
C LYS A 94 -13.27 20.84 28.56
N MET A 95 -14.34 21.34 29.16
CA MET A 95 -14.61 22.77 29.20
C MET A 95 -14.02 23.39 30.47
N VAL A 96 -13.04 24.27 30.29
CA VAL A 96 -12.40 25.00 31.39
C VAL A 96 -12.82 26.46 31.35
N PHE A 97 -13.44 26.93 32.42
CA PHE A 97 -13.73 28.34 32.58
C PHE A 97 -12.43 29.13 32.73
N ARG A 98 -12.15 30.01 31.77
CA ARG A 98 -10.89 30.77 31.76
C ARG A 98 -11.05 32.16 32.37
N ARG A 99 -12.08 32.90 31.97
CA ARG A 99 -12.27 34.30 32.35
C ARG A 99 -13.75 34.65 32.34
N CYS A 100 -14.11 35.58 33.20
CA CYS A 100 -15.40 36.25 33.25
C CYS A 100 -15.16 37.68 33.71
N THR A 101 -15.96 38.59 33.19
CA THR A 101 -15.95 40.00 33.56
C THR A 101 -17.31 40.33 34.14
N ILE A 102 -17.34 40.84 35.36
CA ILE A 102 -18.55 41.23 36.09
C ILE A 102 -18.46 42.73 36.35
N ASN A 103 -19.46 43.48 35.88
CA ASN A 103 -19.53 44.93 36.04
C ASN A 103 -18.34 45.69 35.42
N GLY A 104 -17.84 45.20 34.27
CA GLY A 104 -16.70 45.78 33.56
C GLY A 104 -15.32 45.48 34.19
N LYS A 105 -15.24 44.57 35.18
CA LYS A 105 -13.99 44.08 35.77
C LYS A 105 -13.91 42.56 35.79
#